data_AF-A0A6P7H8I0-F1
#
_entry.id   AF-A0A6P7H8I0-F1
#
_cell.length_a   1.000
_cell.length_b   1.000
_cell.length_c   1.000
_cell.angle_alpha   90.00
_cell.angle_beta   90.00
_cell.angle_gamma   90.00
#
_symmetry.space_group_name_H-M   'P 1'
#
loop_
_entity.id
_entity.type
_entity.pdbx_description
1 polymer ?
#
loop_
_entity_poly.entity_id
_entity_poly.type
_entity_poly.pdbx_seq_one_letter_code
_entity_poly.pdbx_strand_id
1 'polypeptide(L)'
;MDLYDKLSNLPENNFLSEFGKSFLEAWKMYGDCQAVILMVVEDVIYNICDQRQHEFKFRELNPQVKFIRRTLTEIYKTGKLNEKKELVV
;
A
#
# COMPACT_ATOMS: atom_id res chain seq x y z
N MET A 1 8.15 19.64 35.31
CA MET A 1 7.13 19.88 34.26
C MET A 1 7.12 18.64 33.38
N ASP A 2 5.97 18.02 33.18
CA ASP A 2 5.85 16.57 32.94
C ASP A 2 5.97 16.11 31.48
N LEU A 3 6.27 16.90 30.44
CA LEU A 3 6.26 16.43 29.02
C LEU A 3 4.89 15.92 28.51
N TYR A 4 4.16 15.07 29.24
CA TYR A 4 2.79 14.64 28.96
C TYR A 4 1.79 15.81 28.92
N ASP A 5 2.07 16.88 29.67
CA ASP A 5 1.30 18.13 29.63
C ASP A 5 1.36 18.83 28.25
N LYS A 6 2.32 18.45 27.39
CA LYS A 6 2.50 19.01 26.04
C LYS A 6 1.88 18.15 24.94
N LEU A 7 1.24 17.02 25.24
CA LEU A 7 0.65 16.15 24.23
C LEU A 7 -0.40 16.86 23.36
N SER A 8 -1.17 17.78 23.93
CA SER A 8 -2.15 18.59 23.20
C SER A 8 -1.53 19.52 22.15
N ASN A 9 -0.22 19.75 22.20
CA ASN A 9 0.50 20.56 21.22
C ASN A 9 0.94 19.75 20.00
N LEU A 10 0.87 18.41 20.06
CA LEU A 10 1.16 17.57 18.92
C LEU A 10 -0.05 17.54 17.99
N PRO A 11 0.12 17.85 16.70
CA PRO A 11 -0.97 17.71 15.75
C PRO A 11 -1.39 16.25 15.61
N GLU A 12 -2.67 16.04 15.33
CA GLU A 12 -3.17 14.72 15.00
C GLU A 12 -2.49 14.20 13.72
N ASN A 13 -2.09 12.93 13.71
CA ASN A 13 -1.46 12.28 12.56
C ASN A 13 -2.27 11.06 12.13
N ASN A 14 -3.19 11.29 11.18
CA ASN A 14 -4.06 10.26 10.61
C ASN A 14 -3.60 9.75 9.25
N PHE A 15 -2.34 10.05 8.87
CA PHE A 15 -1.83 9.83 7.51
C PHE A 15 -2.07 8.41 7.00
N LEU A 16 -1.70 7.39 7.78
CA LEU A 16 -1.81 5.98 7.36
C LEU A 16 -3.27 5.57 7.09
N SER A 17 -4.21 6.10 7.87
CA SER A 17 -5.65 5.85 7.68
C SER A 17 -6.16 6.51 6.40
N GLU A 18 -5.83 7.78 6.19
CA GLU A 18 -6.31 8.56 5.05
C GLU A 18 -5.69 8.08 3.74
N PHE A 19 -4.39 7.76 3.77
CA PHE A 19 -3.67 7.10 2.70
C PHE A 19 -4.27 5.73 2.37
N GLY A 20 -4.57 4.94 3.41
CA GLY A 20 -5.23 3.64 3.27
C GLY A 20 -6.56 3.73 2.51
N LYS A 21 -7.39 4.72 2.88
CA LYS A 21 -8.70 4.95 2.27
C LYS A 21 -8.58 5.42 0.82
N SER A 22 -7.67 6.34 0.51
CA SER A 22 -7.52 6.86 -0.85
C SER A 22 -7.09 5.78 -1.85
N PHE A 23 -6.17 4.91 -1.47
CA PHE A 23 -5.76 3.76 -2.28
C PHE A 23 -6.87 2.70 -2.42
N LEU A 24 -7.63 2.48 -1.36
CA LEU A 24 -8.79 1.58 -1.43
C LEU A 24 -9.85 2.12 -2.41
N GLU A 25 -10.10 3.43 -2.43
CA GLU A 25 -10.99 4.05 -3.42
C GLU A 25 -10.44 3.91 -4.84
N ALA A 26 -9.14 4.11 -5.06
CA ALA A 26 -8.53 3.88 -6.36
C ALA A 26 -8.67 2.42 -6.83
N TRP A 27 -8.48 1.45 -5.92
CA TRP A 27 -8.70 0.02 -6.23
C TRP A 27 -10.17 -0.29 -6.55
N LYS A 28 -11.13 0.31 -5.84
CA LYS A 28 -12.56 0.19 -6.17
C LYS A 28 -12.88 0.77 -7.55
N MET A 29 -12.28 1.92 -7.88
CA MET A 29 -12.45 2.57 -9.20
C MET A 29 -11.85 1.73 -10.32
N TYR A 30 -10.78 0.97 -10.06
CA TYR A 30 -10.25 0.00 -11.02
C TYR A 30 -11.27 -1.09 -11.40
N GLY A 31 -12.14 -1.46 -10.45
CA GLY A 31 -13.36 -2.22 -10.75
C GLY A 31 -13.18 -3.74 -10.92
N ASP A 32 -12.04 -4.29 -10.49
CA ASP A 32 -11.77 -5.74 -10.54
C ASP A 32 -11.39 -6.26 -9.14
N CYS A 33 -12.23 -7.13 -8.58
CA CYS A 33 -12.00 -7.72 -7.25
C CYS A 33 -10.84 -8.73 -7.22
N GLN A 34 -10.36 -9.18 -8.38
CA GLN A 34 -9.18 -10.03 -8.49
C GLN A 34 -7.88 -9.23 -8.61
N ALA A 35 -7.97 -7.93 -8.92
CA ALA A 35 -6.81 -7.06 -9.03
C ALA A 35 -6.13 -6.86 -7.67
N VAL A 36 -4.82 -6.60 -7.73
CA VAL A 36 -3.96 -6.43 -6.56
C VAL A 36 -3.40 -5.01 -6.51
N ILE A 37 -3.11 -4.50 -5.31
CA ILE A 37 -2.27 -3.32 -5.15
C ILE A 37 -0.81 -3.79 -5.19
N LEU A 38 -0.07 -3.33 -6.19
CA LEU A 38 1.36 -3.61 -6.37
C LEU A 38 2.19 -2.46 -5.81
N MET A 39 3.05 -2.75 -4.84
CA MET A 39 4.10 -1.84 -4.40
C MET A 39 5.43 -2.24 -5.05
N VAL A 40 5.97 -1.33 -5.85
CA VAL A 40 7.30 -1.48 -6.46
C VAL A 40 8.34 -1.15 -5.40
N VAL A 41 9.25 -2.09 -5.13
CA VAL A 41 10.26 -1.97 -4.08
C VAL A 41 11.68 -2.09 -4.65
N GLU A 42 12.66 -1.57 -3.91
CA GLU A 42 14.08 -1.77 -4.20
C GLU A 42 14.53 -3.19 -3.82
N ASP A 43 15.66 -3.63 -4.38
CA ASP A 43 16.23 -4.95 -4.06
C ASP A 43 16.67 -5.05 -2.58
N VAL A 44 17.14 -3.93 -2.00
CA VAL A 44 17.51 -3.82 -0.59
C VAL A 44 16.55 -2.85 0.10
N ILE A 45 15.67 -3.38 0.94
CA ILE A 45 14.62 -2.59 1.58
C ILE A 45 15.04 -2.16 2.99
N TYR A 46 15.31 -0.86 3.17
CA TYR A 46 15.64 -0.31 4.49
C TYR A 46 14.41 -0.08 5.38
N ASN A 47 13.28 0.28 4.79
CA ASN A 47 12.05 0.67 5.52
C ASN A 47 10.93 -0.34 5.35
N ILE A 48 11.24 -1.63 5.52
CA ILE A 48 10.25 -2.70 5.31
C ILE A 48 9.07 -2.61 6.27
N CYS A 49 9.29 -2.10 7.48
CA CYS A 49 8.25 -1.96 8.50
C CYS A 49 7.15 -0.98 8.06
N ASP A 50 7.52 0.17 7.49
CA ASP A 50 6.55 1.15 6.97
C ASP A 50 5.70 0.54 5.84
N GLN A 51 6.34 -0.16 4.90
CA GLN A 51 5.65 -0.87 3.82
C GLN A 51 4.66 -1.93 4.34
N ARG A 52 5.03 -2.66 5.40
CA ARG A 52 4.15 -3.64 6.04
C ARG A 52 3.01 -2.98 6.80
N GLN A 53 3.21 -1.81 7.39
CA GLN A 53 2.13 -1.04 8.01
C GLN A 53 1.07 -0.64 6.99
N HIS A 54 1.47 -0.22 5.78
CA HIS A 54 0.53 0.00 4.68
C HIS A 54 -0.25 -1.27 4.33
N GLU A 55 0.45 -2.40 4.12
CA GLU A 55 -0.19 -3.70 3.83
C GLU A 55 -1.23 -4.09 4.89
N PHE A 56 -0.87 -3.98 6.18
CA PHE A 56 -1.80 -4.29 7.27
C PHE A 56 -2.99 -3.34 7.29
N LYS A 57 -2.77 -2.04 7.05
CA LYS A 57 -3.87 -1.08 7.04
C LYS A 57 -4.84 -1.34 5.89
N PHE A 58 -4.35 -1.69 4.70
CA PHE A 58 -5.22 -2.07 3.58
C PHE A 58 -6.06 -3.30 3.89
N ARG A 59 -5.45 -4.33 4.48
CA ARG A 59 -6.17 -5.55 4.88
C ARG A 59 -7.20 -5.29 5.98
N GLU A 60 -6.91 -4.39 6.92
CA GLU A 60 -7.85 -3.94 7.95
C GLU A 60 -9.05 -3.19 7.34
N LEU A 61 -8.80 -2.29 6.38
CA LEU A 61 -9.85 -1.49 5.72
C LEU A 61 -10.71 -2.34 4.77
N ASN A 62 -10.12 -3.30 4.06
CA ASN A 62 -10.83 -4.25 3.22
C ASN A 62 -10.05 -5.58 3.08
N PRO A 63 -10.51 -6.66 3.74
CA PRO A 63 -9.85 -7.97 3.68
C PRO A 63 -9.76 -8.61 2.29
N GLN A 64 -10.56 -8.15 1.32
CA GLN A 64 -10.52 -8.67 -0.05
C GLN A 64 -9.36 -8.12 -0.86
N VAL A 65 -8.82 -6.96 -0.47
CA VAL A 65 -7.70 -6.33 -1.18
C VAL A 65 -6.45 -7.16 -0.96
N LYS A 66 -5.88 -7.62 -2.07
CA LYS A 66 -4.58 -8.28 -2.09
C LYS A 66 -3.50 -7.22 -2.33
N PHE A 67 -2.46 -7.25 -1.52
CA PHE A 67 -1.32 -6.35 -1.63
C PHE A 67 -0.06 -7.18 -1.85
N ILE A 68 0.72 -6.84 -2.87
CA ILE A 68 1.96 -7.53 -3.22
C ILE A 68 3.11 -6.56 -3.36
N ARG A 69 4.33 -7.08 -3.19
CA ARG A 69 5.57 -6.33 -3.39
C ARG A 69 6.42 -7.03 -4.44
N ARG A 70 6.95 -6.26 -5.39
CA ARG A 70 7.88 -6.75 -6.40
C ARG A 70 8.96 -5.72 -6.69
N THR A 71 10.15 -6.18 -7.02
CA THR A 71 11.17 -5.32 -7.61
C THR A 71 10.90 -5.10 -9.09
N LEU A 72 11.47 -4.05 -9.69
CA LEU A 72 11.41 -3.87 -11.14
C LEU A 72 12.05 -5.05 -11.90
N THR A 73 13.09 -5.65 -11.34
CA THR A 73 13.72 -6.86 -11.88
C THR A 73 12.76 -8.05 -11.90
N GLU A 74 11.95 -8.24 -10.85
CA GLU A 74 10.93 -9.30 -10.83
C GLU A 74 9.81 -9.01 -11.84
N ILE A 75 9.31 -7.77 -11.88
CA ILE A 75 8.28 -7.36 -12.84
C ILE A 75 8.76 -7.54 -14.28
N TYR A 76 10.02 -7.22 -14.58
CA TYR A 76 10.60 -7.48 -15.89
C TYR A 76 10.64 -8.97 -16.26
N LYS A 77 10.89 -9.86 -15.28
CA LYS A 77 11.00 -11.30 -15.50
C LYS A 77 9.65 -12.01 -15.64
N THR A 78 8.65 -11.61 -14.86
CA THR A 78 7.36 -12.32 -14.77
C THR A 78 6.18 -11.51 -15.29
N GLY A 79 6.31 -10.20 -15.33
CA GLY A 79 5.27 -9.28 -15.73
C GLY A 79 5.01 -9.32 -17.23
N LYS A 80 3.74 -9.22 -17.60
CA LYS A 80 3.30 -9.12 -18.99
C LYS A 80 2.07 -8.24 -19.11
N LEU A 81 1.86 -7.69 -20.30
CA LEU A 81 0.61 -7.02 -20.62
C LEU A 81 -0.36 -8.03 -21.23
N ASN A 82 -1.61 -8.01 -20.78
CA ASN A 82 -2.68 -8.74 -21.45
C ASN A 82 -3.22 -7.94 -22.66
N GLU A 83 -4.23 -8.49 -23.34
CA GLU A 83 -4.85 -7.86 -24.52
C GLU A 83 -5.48 -6.48 -24.22
N LYS A 84 -5.88 -6.25 -22.97
CA LYS A 84 -6.42 -4.98 -22.48
C LYS A 84 -5.33 -3.98 -22.03
N LYS A 85 -4.05 -4.34 -22.19
CA LYS A 85 -2.88 -3.58 -21.72
C LYS A 85 -2.84 -3.42 -20.19
N GLU A 86 -3.41 -4.37 -19.46
CA GLU A 86 -3.29 -4.45 -18.01
C GLU A 86 -2.03 -5.23 -17.65
N LEU A 87 -1.35 -4.81 -16.58
CA LEU A 87 -0.17 -5.51 -16.06
C LEU A 87 -0.59 -6.75 -15.28
N VAL A 88 -0.13 -7.91 -15.73
CA VAL A 88 -0.28 -9.20 -15.04
C VAL A 88 1.09 -9.57 -14.46
N VAL A 89 1.17 -9.73 -13.14
CA VAL A 89 2.40 -9.96 -12.35
C VAL A 89 2.28 -11.12 -11.37
#